data_AF-A0AA41G2A1-F1
#
_entry.id   AF-A0AA41G2A1-F1
#
_cell.length_a   1.000
_cell.length_b   1.000
_cell.length_c   1.000
_cell.angle_alpha   90.00
_cell.angle_beta   90.00
_cell.angle_gamma   90.00
#
_symmetry.space_group_name_H-M   'P 1'
#
loop_
_entity.id
_entity.type
_entity.pdbx_description
1 polymer ?
#
loop_
_entity_poly.entity_id
_entity_poly.type
_entity_poly.pdbx_seq_one_letter_code
_entity_poly.pdbx_strand_id
1 'polypeptide(L)' 'MLDKLGAVGLAGVAVLLGGIGLVAWKAPTVAVGIALVVGGLGLVVYGLVSSLLGAFGIGMGGGMGGGGMGGGGMP' A
#
# COMPACT_ATOMS: atom_id res chain seq x y z
N MET A 1 -0.12 -12.19 -0.71
CA MET A 1 -0.84 -11.16 0.09
C MET A 1 -2.36 -11.22 -0.10
N LEU A 2 -2.89 -11.99 -1.07
CA LEU A 2 -4.34 -12.14 -1.27
C LEU A 2 -5.03 -12.71 -0.01
N ASP A 3 -4.31 -13.52 0.77
CA ASP A 3 -4.75 -14.03 2.08
C ASP A 3 -4.88 -12.95 3.17
N LYS A 4 -4.30 -11.75 2.97
CA LYS A 4 -4.40 -10.61 3.90
C LYS A 4 -5.35 -9.50 3.43
N LEU A 5 -5.90 -9.59 2.22
CA LEU A 5 -6.86 -8.60 1.68
C LEU A 5 -8.25 -8.74 2.30
N GLY A 6 -8.54 -9.84 3.00
CA GLY A 6 -9.89 -10.21 3.41
C GLY A 6 -10.81 -10.44 2.21
N ALA A 7 -11.98 -11.03 2.44
CA ALA A 7 -12.95 -11.26 1.37
C ALA A 7 -13.33 -9.95 0.62
N VAL A 8 -13.32 -8.83 1.34
CA VAL A 8 -13.67 -7.50 0.82
C VAL A 8 -12.61 -6.96 -0.14
N GLY A 9 -11.32 -7.08 0.14
CA GLY A 9 -10.26 -6.61 -0.75
C GLY A 9 -10.23 -7.41 -2.05
N LEU A 10 -10.43 -8.73 -1.98
CA LEU A 10 -10.50 -9.59 -3.17
C LEU A 10 -11.74 -9.28 -4.02
N ALA A 11 -12.91 -9.08 -3.40
CA ALA A 11 -14.11 -8.64 -4.09
C ALA A 11 -13.92 -7.28 -4.77
N GLY A 12 -13.25 -6.34 -4.11
CA GLY A 12 -12.90 -5.04 -4.69
C GLY A 12 -12.05 -5.17 -5.94
N VAL A 13 -10.98 -6.00 -5.91
CA VAL A 13 -10.14 -6.26 -7.09
C VAL A 13 -10.94 -6.92 -8.23
N ALA A 14 -11.83 -7.87 -7.90
CA ALA A 14 -12.68 -8.51 -8.89
C ALA A 14 -13.64 -7.52 -9.58
N VAL A 15 -14.26 -6.61 -8.83
CA VAL A 15 -15.11 -5.54 -9.38
C VAL A 15 -14.30 -4.57 -10.25
N LEU A 16 -13.08 -4.23 -9.83
CA LEU A 16 -12.18 -3.33 -10.54
C LEU A 16 -11.79 -3.93 -11.92
N LEU A 17 -11.37 -5.19 -11.93
CA LEU A 17 -11.04 -5.92 -13.15
C LEU A 17 -12.27 -6.14 -14.04
N GLY A 18 -13.43 -6.43 -13.44
CA GLY A 18 -14.70 -6.55 -14.16
C GLY A 18 -15.13 -5.25 -14.83
N GLY A 19 -15.02 -4.11 -14.13
CA GLY A 19 -15.35 -2.79 -14.65
C GLY A 19 -14.43 -2.35 -15.80
N ILE A 20 -13.11 -2.51 -15.63
CA ILE A 20 -12.14 -2.21 -16.71
C ILE A 20 -12.38 -3.14 -17.91
N GLY A 21 -12.64 -4.42 -17.68
CA GLY A 21 -12.96 -5.39 -18.72
C GLY A 21 -14.23 -5.02 -19.51
N LEU A 22 -15.27 -4.55 -18.82
CA LEU A 22 -16.52 -4.10 -19.44
C LEU A 22 -16.30 -2.86 -20.33
N VAL A 23 -15.50 -1.89 -19.86
CA VAL A 23 -15.19 -0.68 -20.64
C VAL A 23 -14.30 -1.03 -21.84
N ALA A 24 -13.36 -1.96 -21.69
CA ALA A 24 -12.44 -2.36 -22.74
C ALA A 24 -13.16 -2.94 -23.98
N TRP A 25 -14.35 -3.54 -23.81
CA TRP A 25 -15.16 -4.05 -24.93
C TRP A 25 -15.76 -2.97 -25.82
N LYS A 26 -15.94 -1.75 -25.32
CA LYS A 26 -16.49 -0.64 -26.11
C LYS A 26 -15.48 0.45 -26.44
N ALA A 27 -14.51 0.69 -25.57
CA ALA A 27 -13.54 1.77 -25.75
C ALA A 27 -12.19 1.40 -25.11
N PRO A 28 -11.28 0.74 -25.85
CA PRO A 28 -9.98 0.32 -25.33
C PRO A 28 -9.15 1.50 -24.81
N THR A 29 -9.17 2.62 -25.52
CA THR A 29 -8.44 3.85 -25.13
C THR A 29 -8.95 4.43 -23.82
N VAL A 30 -10.27 4.38 -23.59
CA VAL A 30 -10.88 4.86 -22.34
C VAL A 30 -10.54 3.91 -21.19
N ALA A 31 -10.54 2.60 -21.44
CA ALA A 31 -10.16 1.60 -20.44
C ALA A 31 -8.72 1.81 -19.95
N VAL A 32 -7.77 2.14 -20.84
CA VAL A 32 -6.39 2.46 -20.47
C VAL A 32 -6.33 3.70 -19.57
N GLY A 33 -7.07 4.76 -19.91
CA GLY A 33 -7.16 5.96 -19.10
C GLY A 33 -7.71 5.68 -17.69
N ILE A 34 -8.79 4.90 -17.59
CA ILE A 34 -9.38 4.50 -16.31
C ILE A 34 -8.41 3.62 -15.51
N ALA A 35 -7.75 2.66 -16.15
CA ALA A 35 -6.78 1.80 -15.48
C ALA A 35 -5.62 2.60 -14.86
N LEU A 36 -5.11 3.62 -15.58
CA LEU A 36 -4.10 4.53 -15.04
C LEU A 36 -4.60 5.36 -13.86
N VAL A 37 -5.82 5.91 -13.94
CA VAL A 37 -6.41 6.68 -12.83
C VAL A 37 -6.55 5.81 -11.58
N VAL A 38 -7.06 4.58 -11.74
CA VAL A 38 -7.26 3.69 -10.60
C VAL A 38 -5.92 3.20 -10.04
N GLY A 39 -4.93 2.90 -10.88
CA GLY A 39 -3.57 2.59 -10.45
C GLY A 39 -2.93 3.76 -9.67
N GLY A 40 -3.10 4.99 -10.17
CA GLY A 40 -2.64 6.21 -9.50
C GLY A 40 -3.32 6.44 -8.15
N LEU A 41 -4.64 6.25 -8.07
CA LEU A 41 -5.38 6.31 -6.81
C LEU A 41 -4.86 5.27 -5.81
N GLY A 42 -4.56 4.04 -6.25
CA GLY A 42 -3.95 3.02 -5.42
C GLY A 42 -2.62 3.45 -4.82
N LEU A 43 -1.75 4.10 -5.61
CA LEU A 43 -0.48 4.66 -5.14
C LEU A 43 -0.68 5.80 -4.13
N VAL A 44 -1.62 6.71 -4.39
CA VAL A 44 -1.95 7.81 -3.46
C VAL A 44 -2.44 7.25 -2.14
N VAL A 45 -3.39 6.32 -2.16
CA VAL A 45 -3.93 5.67 -0.95
C VAL A 45 -2.83 4.93 -0.21
N TYR A 46 -1.95 4.20 -0.90
CA TYR A 46 -0.82 3.53 -0.27
C TYR A 46 0.12 4.52 0.44
N GLY A 47 0.46 5.64 -0.20
CA GLY A 47 1.26 6.70 0.42
C GLY A 47 0.58 7.31 1.64
N LEU A 48 -0.73 7.56 1.57
CA LEU A 48 -1.52 8.07 2.70
C LEU A 48 -1.55 7.07 3.86
N VAL A 49 -1.85 5.79 3.59
CA VAL A 49 -1.88 4.74 4.61
C VAL A 49 -0.50 4.52 5.21
N SER A 50 0.56 4.47 4.39
CA SER A 50 1.94 4.33 4.87
C SER A 50 2.35 5.50 5.76
N SER A 51 1.99 6.72 5.38
CA SER A 51 2.21 7.92 6.21
C SER A 51 1.43 7.86 7.52
N LEU A 52 0.17 7.42 7.47
CA LEU A 52 -0.69 7.26 8.65
C LEU A 52 -0.14 6.19 9.62
N LEU A 53 0.27 5.04 9.09
CA LEU A 53 0.88 3.95 9.88
C LEU A 53 2.25 4.35 10.45
N GLY A 54 3.03 5.15 9.72
CA GLY A 54 4.24 5.79 10.21
C GLY A 54 3.96 6.76 11.37
N ALA A 55 2.92 7.58 11.25
CA ALA A 55 2.49 8.50 12.29
C ALA A 55 1.97 7.80 13.55
N PHE A 56 1.35 6.62 13.42
CA PHE A 56 0.95 5.76 14.54
C PHE A 56 2.11 4.97 15.18
N GLY A 57 3.36 5.21 14.76
CA GLY A 57 4.56 4.57 15.34
C GLY A 57 4.78 3.11 14.92
N ILE A 58 3.89 2.55 14.10
CA ILE A 58 3.93 1.15 13.62
C ILE A 58 4.85 1.00 12.40
N GLY A 59 5.24 2.10 11.74
CA GLY A 59 5.96 2.07 10.47
C GLY A 59 7.48 1.86 10.53
N MET A 60 8.17 2.22 11.62
CA MET A 60 9.64 2.13 11.71
C MET A 60 10.14 2.33 13.15
N GLY A 61 9.51 1.66 14.13
CA GLY A 61 9.76 1.91 15.56
C GLY A 61 9.97 0.61 16.34
N GLY A 62 10.99 -0.17 16.00
CA GLY A 62 11.32 -1.40 16.74
C GLY A 62 12.79 -1.78 16.76
N GLY A 63 13.68 -0.99 16.16
CA GLY A 63 15.08 -1.37 15.96
C GLY A 63 16.03 -0.20 16.09
N MET A 64 15.94 0.58 17.17
CA MET A 64 16.99 1.52 17.53
C MET A 64 17.17 1.57 19.05
N GLY A 65 17.42 0.39 19.64
CA GLY A 65 18.21 0.28 20.86
C GLY A 65 19.68 0.25 20.48
N GLY A 66 20.21 1.40 20.03
CA GLY A 66 21.62 1.57 19.70
C GLY A 66 22.47 1.36 20.95
N GLY A 67 23.56 0.62 20.78
CA GLY A 67 24.60 0.46 21.78
C GLY A 67 25.14 1.79 22.26
N GLY A 68 25.39 1.86 23.57
CA GLY A 68 25.86 3.05 24.25
C GLY A 68 26.25 2.73 25.68
N MET A 69 27.15 1.76 25.87
CA MET A 69 27.86 1.60 27.14
C MET A 69 29.34 1.28 26.87
N GLY A 70 29.96 2.13 26.03
CA GLY A 70 31.38 2.38 26.07
C GLY A 70 31.62 3.51 27.05
N GLY A 71 32.08 3.19 28.27
CA GLY A 71 32.34 4.19 29.29
C GLY A 71 32.38 3.57 30.68
N GLY A 72 33.56 3.12 31.08
CA GLY A 72 33.78 2.56 32.41
C GLY A 72 35.13 1.89 32.52
N GLY A 73 36.20 2.66 32.28
CA GLY A 73 37.50 2.24 32.78
C GLY A 73 37.47 2.21 34.30
N MET A 74 37.97 1.12 34.90
CA MET A 74 38.75 1.17 36.13
C MET A 74 39.53 -0.16 36.28
N PRO A 75 40.74 -0.14 36.89
CA PRO A 75 41.72 -1.22 36.87
C PRO A 75 41.38 -2.40 37.77
#